data_AF-A0A961FD57-F1
#
_entry.id   AF-A0A961FD57-F1
#
_cell.length_a   1.000
_cell.length_b   1.000
_cell.length_c   1.000
_cell.angle_alpha   90.00
_cell.angle_beta   90.00
_cell.angle_gamma   90.00
#
_symmetry.space_group_name_H-M   'P 1'
#
loop_
_entity.id
_entity.type
_entity.pdbx_description
1 polymer ?
#
loop_
_entity_poly.entity_id
_entity_poly.type
_entity_poly.pdbx_seq_one_letter_code
_entity_poly.pdbx_strand_id
1 'polypeptide(L)' 'MKVLVIGSGGREHALVKALKSSPQVNQVLV' A
#
# COMPACT_ATOMS: atom_id res chain seq x y z
N MET A 1 -2.69 4.56 10.35
CA MET A 1 -2.15 3.18 10.43
C MET A 1 -0.90 3.02 9.55
N LYS A 2 0.02 2.12 9.89
CA LYS A 2 1.18 1.75 9.06
C LYS A 2 0.95 0.39 8.41
N VAL A 3 1.25 0.27 7.12
CA VAL A 3 1.03 -0.97 6.34
C VAL A 3 2.31 -1.36 5.63
N LEU A 4 2.66 -2.66 5.66
CA LEU A 4 3.74 -3.25 4.86
C LEU A 4 3.12 -4.14 3.79
N VAL A 5 3.46 -3.90 2.53
CA VAL A 5 3.10 -4.74 1.39
C VAL A 5 4.36 -5.47 0.95
N ILE A 6 4.30 -6.80 0.82
CA ILE A 6 5.45 -7.63 0.43
C ILE A 6 5.15 -8.24 -0.94
N GLY A 7 6.07 -8.02 -1.88
CA GLY A 7 6.00 -8.55 -3.25
C GLY A 7 6.05 -7.44 -4.30
N SER A 8 6.40 -7.82 -5.54
CA SER A 8 6.66 -6.89 -6.64
C SER A 8 5.75 -7.13 -7.85
N GLY A 9 4.66 -7.88 -7.70
CA GLY A 9 3.71 -8.17 -8.76
C GLY A 9 2.73 -7.02 -9.02
N GLY A 10 1.95 -7.13 -10.10
CA GLY A 10 1.00 -6.09 -10.48
C GLY A 10 -0.12 -5.87 -9.45
N ARG A 11 -0.47 -6.90 -8.65
CA ARG A 11 -1.52 -6.81 -7.63
C ARG A 11 -1.06 -5.96 -6.44
N GLU A 12 0.18 -6.13 -6.02
CA GLU A 12 0.81 -5.39 -4.94
C GLU A 12 0.91 -3.90 -5.30
N HIS A 13 1.29 -3.60 -6.54
CA HIS A 13 1.33 -2.22 -7.03
C HIS A 13 -0.06 -1.56 -7.03
N ALA A 14 -1.10 -2.28 -7.46
CA ALA A 14 -2.47 -1.78 -7.42
C ALA A 14 -2.97 -1.55 -5.98
N LEU A 15 -2.64 -2.47 -5.07
CA LEU A 15 -2.97 -2.35 -3.66
C LEU A 15 -2.29 -1.13 -3.01
N VAL A 16 -1.00 -0.93 -3.27
CA VAL A 16 -0.23 0.23 -2.78
C VAL A 16 -0.87 1.54 -3.27
N LYS A 17 -1.30 1.57 -4.54
CA LYS A 17 -1.99 2.74 -5.11
C LYS A 17 -3.30 3.03 -4.38
N ALA A 18 -4.11 2.01 -4.09
CA ALA A 18 -5.34 2.17 -3.34
C ALA A 18 -5.10 2.61 -1.88
N LEU A 19 -4.12 1.99 -1.20
CA LEU A 19 -3.76 2.29 0.18
C LEU A 19 -3.26 3.72 0.37
N LYS A 20 -2.49 4.25 -0.60
CA LYS A 20 -2.01 5.64 -0.58
C LYS A 20 -3.12 6.69 -0.64
N SER A 21 -4.31 6.32 -1.13
CA SER A 21 -5.48 7.22 -1.18
C SER A 21 -6.36 7.16 0.06
N SER A 22 -6.10 6.25 1.00
CA SER A 22 -6.93 6.10 2.20
C SER A 22 -6.54 7.12 3.28
N PRO A 23 -7.48 7.91 3.81
CA PRO A 23 -7.20 8.86 4.89
C PRO A 23 -6.82 8.17 6.22
N GLN A 24 -7.02 6.86 6.33
CA GLN A 24 -6.68 6.08 7.52
C GLN A 24 -5.23 5.54 7.49
N VAL A 25 -4.55 5.62 6.35
CA VAL A 25 -3.21 5.08 6.15
C VAL A 25 -2.21 6.23 6.15
N ASN A 26 -1.35 6.27 7.17
CA ASN A 26 -0.31 7.31 7.28
C ASN A 26 0.93 6.95 6.47
N GLN A 27 1.23 5.66 6.33
CA GLN A 27 2.47 5.19 5.74
C GLN A 27 2.29 3.80 5.15
N VAL A 28 2.75 3.64 3.91
CA VAL A 28 2.85 2.36 3.20
C VAL A 28 4.32 2.08 2.95
N LEU A 29 4.80 0.94 3.44
CA LEU A 29 6.10 0.36 3.14
C LEU A 29 5.91 -0.72 2.07
N VAL A 30 6.80 -0.77 1.10
CA VAL A 30 6.83 -1.72 -0.02
C VAL A 30 8.19 -2.38 -0.10
#